data_AF-A0A0J5QF74-F1
#
_entry.id   AF-A0A0J5QF74-F1
#
_cell.length_a   1.000
_cell.length_b   1.000
_cell.length_c   1.000
_cell.angle_alpha   90.00
_cell.angle_beta   90.00
_cell.angle_gamma   90.00
#
_symmetry.space_group_name_H-M   'P 1'
#
loop_
_entity.id
_entity.type
_entity.pdbx_description
1 polymer ?
#
loop_
_entity_poly.entity_id
_entity_poly.type
_entity_poly.pdbx_seq_one_letter_code
_entity_poly.pdbx_strand_id
1 'polypeptide(L)'
;MRPVVACPFHGVALEEIPAPDPVNAFDLPRLFAQQDILLNRISPSRELIPGALQNYVIGRLSIGTAGLTWLDEQDVWQAVKACEMLGALIEHGPDAKISEYSEEDWARVGDIGFEVCAKGPSAILDAFGTLRVSAGRSSGRAGPQAAFGFLFIWMNYSKNAKGFDQFRDVLREAIVQNFAIGPGEVILGQEVLHRRVHSVNSLVNETGINRFRLYRLMRKTGLIPATTDDAAFNQWVFPAEKGEQLIARIQNSIPLNKVQHVLGCSKTHAEQMSLHGVITSIVPISEGQVGLTQGYFNHDDLEDFKASVFRAAEPCSAEVEGFVNLTVAAKGRSSTVEILRWHLDGQLTGTRLLNGVQRIDHMRFDLMMIRDLVDRRRGPAPLRLTAVALTLGISLDAVKKLVTAKHDGPWLKLASKKETVFLSGGAYVSRPEIARFQARYTPLASVSRQTGIHFRAVQRLLEQRGIQPVLDPAWLGARIYRPTDVSEFITENQRMQKCGSDQKQYADSRAAPLTDKRESVNIGDSGESDDVICESDALHCTDWKFPS
;
A
#
# COMPACT_ATOMS: atom_id res chain seq x y z
N MET A 1 -1.43 33.73 -51.39
CA MET A 1 -1.03 33.08 -50.13
C MET A 1 -2.30 32.76 -49.37
N ARG A 2 -2.71 31.48 -49.39
CA ARG A 2 -4.05 31.04 -48.97
C ARG A 2 -4.56 31.52 -47.58
N PRO A 3 -3.74 31.66 -46.52
CA PRO A 3 -4.27 32.07 -45.22
C PRO A 3 -4.52 33.59 -45.10
N VAL A 4 -4.11 34.40 -46.09
CA VAL A 4 -4.31 35.85 -46.07
C VAL A 4 -5.59 36.18 -46.84
N VAL A 5 -6.71 36.18 -46.11
CA VAL A 5 -8.06 36.40 -46.66
C VAL A 5 -8.65 37.76 -46.25
N ALA A 6 -8.04 38.44 -45.28
CA ALA A 6 -8.45 39.77 -44.83
C ALA A 6 -7.34 40.81 -45.05
N CYS A 7 -7.72 42.06 -45.31
CA CYS A 7 -6.77 43.16 -45.31
C CYS A 7 -6.32 43.48 -43.86
N PRO A 8 -5.02 43.45 -43.54
CA PRO A 8 -4.54 43.72 -42.18
C PRO A 8 -4.73 45.18 -41.73
N PHE A 9 -4.93 46.10 -42.67
CA PHE A 9 -5.11 47.53 -42.39
C PHE A 9 -6.58 47.93 -42.28
N HIS A 10 -7.43 47.38 -43.13
CA HIS A 10 -8.83 47.80 -43.27
C HIS A 10 -9.83 46.83 -42.63
N GLY A 11 -9.42 45.60 -42.28
CA GLY A 11 -10.32 44.62 -41.64
C GLY A 11 -11.47 44.16 -42.52
N VAL A 12 -11.23 44.06 -43.84
CA VAL A 12 -12.22 43.61 -44.84
C VAL A 12 -11.69 42.41 -45.63
N ALA A 13 -12.60 41.57 -46.14
CA ALA A 13 -12.25 40.43 -46.96
C ALA A 13 -11.54 40.87 -48.26
N LEU A 14 -10.52 40.12 -48.66
CA LEU A 14 -9.81 40.32 -49.91
C LEU A 14 -10.59 39.66 -51.05
N GLU A 15 -10.70 40.34 -52.18
CA GLU A 15 -11.32 39.80 -53.39
C GLU A 15 -10.25 39.49 -54.43
N GLU A 16 -10.32 38.28 -55.01
CA GLU A 16 -9.45 37.88 -56.11
C GLU A 16 -9.98 38.46 -57.43
N ILE A 17 -9.09 39.05 -58.21
CA ILE A 17 -9.38 39.52 -59.56
C ILE A 17 -8.78 38.53 -60.55
N PRO A 18 -9.60 37.82 -61.34
CA PRO A 18 -9.11 36.75 -62.21
C PRO A 18 -8.05 37.20 -63.21
N ALA A 19 -6.80 36.77 -63.07
CA ALA A 19 -5.76 37.07 -64.06
C ALA A 19 -5.69 35.96 -65.12
N PRO A 20 -5.89 36.25 -66.42
CA PRO A 20 -5.75 35.24 -67.49
C PRO A 20 -4.32 34.71 -67.61
N ASP A 21 -3.35 35.54 -67.25
CA ASP A 21 -1.93 35.20 -67.20
C ASP A 21 -1.39 35.44 -65.78
N PRO A 22 -1.04 34.37 -65.04
CA PRO A 22 -0.51 34.47 -63.67
C PRO A 22 0.77 35.32 -63.59
N VAL A 23 1.57 35.36 -64.65
CA VAL A 23 2.83 36.11 -64.68
C VAL A 23 2.57 37.60 -64.70
N ASN A 24 1.45 38.06 -65.28
CA ASN A 24 1.06 39.47 -65.36
C ASN A 24 0.02 39.88 -64.30
N ALA A 25 -0.28 39.00 -63.33
CA ALA A 25 -1.31 39.22 -62.32
C ALA A 25 -1.01 40.36 -61.32
N PHE A 26 0.19 40.94 -61.38
CA PHE A 26 0.59 42.06 -60.51
C PHE A 26 0.20 43.45 -61.04
N ASP A 27 -0.20 43.57 -62.31
CA ASP A 27 -0.58 44.85 -62.92
C ASP A 27 -2.09 45.13 -62.72
N LEU A 28 -2.42 45.60 -61.51
CA LEU A 28 -3.79 45.92 -61.09
C LEU A 28 -4.52 46.88 -62.05
N PRO A 29 -3.93 48.01 -62.49
CA PRO A 29 -4.57 48.90 -63.47
C PRO A 29 -4.93 48.19 -64.77
N ARG A 30 -4.04 47.33 -65.29
CA ARG A 30 -4.30 46.55 -66.50
C ARG A 30 -5.42 45.52 -66.29
N LEU A 31 -5.45 44.84 -65.15
CA LEU A 31 -6.53 43.90 -64.83
C LEU A 31 -7.87 44.60 -64.71
N PHE A 32 -7.92 45.79 -64.11
CA PHE A 32 -9.14 46.59 -64.01
C PHE A 32 -9.65 46.99 -65.39
N ALA A 33 -8.75 47.46 -66.26
CA ALA A 33 -9.11 47.83 -67.63
C ALA A 33 -9.58 46.62 -68.46
N GLN A 34 -8.97 45.45 -68.28
CA GLN A 34 -9.36 44.22 -68.98
C GLN A 34 -10.72 43.67 -68.54
N GLN A 35 -11.11 43.88 -67.29
CA GLN A 35 -12.36 43.39 -66.71
C GLN A 35 -13.45 44.47 -66.57
N ASP A 36 -13.20 45.67 -67.09
CA ASP A 36 -14.09 46.84 -66.97
C ASP A 36 -14.48 47.16 -65.51
N ILE A 37 -13.54 46.95 -64.58
CA ILE A 37 -13.73 47.23 -63.15
C ILE A 37 -13.60 48.73 -62.92
N LEU A 38 -14.69 49.34 -62.48
CA LEU A 38 -14.73 50.74 -62.09
C LEU A 38 -14.74 50.85 -60.56
N LEU A 39 -13.65 51.38 -59.98
CA LEU A 39 -13.46 51.52 -58.53
C LEU A 39 -14.63 52.19 -57.80
N ASN A 40 -15.29 53.15 -58.45
CA ASN A 40 -16.44 53.88 -57.90
C ASN A 40 -17.77 53.10 -57.96
N ARG A 41 -17.77 51.89 -58.53
CA ARG A 41 -18.93 50.98 -58.61
C ARG A 41 -18.71 49.68 -57.85
N ILE A 42 -17.56 49.51 -57.20
CA ILE A 42 -17.27 48.33 -56.37
C ILE A 42 -18.06 48.47 -55.06
N SER A 43 -18.83 47.43 -54.73
CA SER A 43 -19.51 47.36 -53.43
C SER A 43 -18.45 47.24 -52.32
N PRO A 44 -18.66 47.87 -51.16
CA PRO A 44 -17.74 47.70 -50.04
C PRO A 44 -17.63 46.22 -49.67
N SER A 45 -16.40 45.73 -49.54
CA SER A 45 -16.14 44.36 -49.13
C SER A 45 -16.64 44.09 -47.71
N ARG A 46 -16.98 42.83 -47.44
CA ARG A 46 -17.46 42.37 -46.13
C ARG A 46 -16.38 42.59 -45.06
N GLU A 47 -16.77 43.02 -43.87
CA GLU A 47 -15.88 43.05 -42.71
C GLU A 47 -15.38 41.64 -42.37
N LEU A 48 -14.06 41.50 -42.26
CA LEU A 48 -13.40 40.26 -41.90
C LEU A 48 -12.13 40.58 -41.11
N ILE A 49 -12.09 40.12 -39.85
CA ILE A 49 -10.95 40.36 -38.97
C ILE A 49 -9.84 39.35 -39.32
N PRO A 50 -8.58 39.81 -39.51
CA PRO A 50 -7.43 38.94 -39.72
C PRO A 50 -7.27 37.87 -38.62
N GLY A 51 -7.20 36.61 -39.06
CA GLY A 51 -6.93 35.46 -38.21
C GLY A 51 -5.54 35.46 -37.58
N ALA A 52 -5.36 34.64 -36.54
CA ALA A 52 -4.07 34.48 -35.86
C ALA A 52 -2.99 33.90 -36.79
N LEU A 53 -3.35 32.90 -37.62
CA LEU A 53 -2.45 32.33 -38.61
C LEU A 53 -2.08 33.37 -39.68
N GLN A 54 -3.05 34.17 -40.12
CA GLN A 54 -2.81 35.25 -41.06
C GLN A 54 -1.80 36.26 -40.50
N ASN A 55 -2.01 36.73 -39.26
CA ASN A 55 -1.12 37.67 -38.60
C ASN A 55 0.31 37.12 -38.47
N TYR A 56 0.42 35.83 -38.13
CA TYR A 56 1.70 35.14 -38.09
C TYR A 56 2.39 35.12 -39.46
N VAL A 57 1.67 34.79 -40.54
CA VAL A 57 2.25 34.76 -41.90
C VAL A 57 2.71 36.15 -42.34
N ILE A 58 1.88 37.19 -42.11
CA ILE A 58 2.25 38.57 -42.42
C ILE A 58 3.49 38.98 -41.63
N GLY A 59 3.54 38.65 -40.33
CA GLY A 59 4.71 38.89 -39.48
C GLY A 59 5.96 38.17 -40.00
N ARG A 60 5.83 36.89 -40.35
CA ARG A 60 6.94 36.06 -40.88
C ARG A 60 7.57 36.65 -42.14
N LEU A 61 6.74 37.18 -43.03
CA LEU A 61 7.18 37.72 -44.31
C LEU A 61 7.68 39.16 -44.20
N SER A 62 7.22 39.90 -43.19
CA SER A 62 7.59 41.31 -43.01
C SER A 62 8.83 41.50 -42.14
N ILE A 63 8.94 40.74 -41.04
CA ILE A 63 9.92 40.98 -39.96
C ILE A 63 10.90 39.81 -39.78
N GLY A 64 10.57 38.61 -40.26
CA GLY A 64 11.40 37.41 -40.10
C GLY A 64 10.81 36.43 -39.09
N THR A 65 11.50 36.09 -38.00
CA THR A 65 11.00 35.13 -37.01
C THR A 65 9.94 35.76 -36.09
N ALA A 66 8.87 35.01 -35.79
CA ALA A 66 7.78 35.48 -34.93
C ALA A 66 7.99 35.13 -33.44
N GLY A 67 9.11 34.47 -33.10
CA GLY A 67 9.40 33.97 -31.75
C GLY A 67 8.71 32.65 -31.43
N LEU A 68 8.18 31.97 -32.45
CA LEU A 68 7.50 30.68 -32.34
C LEU A 68 8.44 29.58 -32.84
N THR A 69 9.42 29.19 -32.03
CA THR A 69 10.58 28.35 -32.42
C THR A 69 10.22 27.19 -33.35
N TRP A 70 9.22 26.38 -33.00
CA TRP A 70 8.85 25.21 -33.80
C TRP A 70 8.24 25.55 -35.17
N LEU A 71 7.46 26.63 -35.27
CA LEU A 71 6.89 27.10 -36.54
C LEU A 71 7.91 27.91 -37.36
N ASP A 72 8.80 28.64 -36.67
CA ASP A 72 9.85 29.48 -37.22
C ASP A 72 10.96 28.68 -37.93
N GLU A 73 11.24 27.47 -37.46
CA GLU A 73 12.21 26.53 -38.05
C GLU A 73 11.75 25.87 -39.36
N GLN A 74 10.52 26.12 -39.80
CA GLN A 74 9.92 25.57 -41.01
C GLN A 74 9.67 26.67 -42.06
N ASP A 75 9.55 26.27 -43.34
CA ASP A 75 9.12 27.20 -44.38
C ASP A 75 7.70 27.69 -44.07
N VAL A 76 7.41 28.96 -44.38
CA VAL A 76 6.10 29.57 -44.07
C VAL A 76 4.94 28.75 -44.63
N TRP A 77 5.09 28.24 -45.86
CA TRP A 77 4.08 27.36 -46.48
C TRP A 77 3.88 26.05 -45.71
N GLN A 78 4.95 25.43 -45.18
CA GLN A 78 4.86 24.19 -44.42
C GLN A 78 4.13 24.41 -43.09
N ALA A 79 4.50 25.48 -42.39
CA ALA A 79 3.85 25.91 -41.15
C ALA A 79 2.34 26.16 -41.36
N VAL A 80 1.99 26.91 -42.40
CA VAL A 80 0.59 27.19 -42.78
C VAL A 80 -0.15 25.88 -43.05
N LYS A 81 0.41 25.02 -43.91
CA LYS A 81 -0.27 23.80 -44.31
C LYS A 81 -0.45 22.84 -43.14
N ALA A 82 0.52 22.74 -42.22
CA ALA A 82 0.38 21.95 -41.00
C ALA A 82 -0.76 22.47 -40.12
N CYS A 83 -0.87 23.79 -39.91
CA CYS A 83 -1.95 24.41 -39.15
C CYS A 83 -3.31 24.14 -39.80
N GLU A 84 -3.43 24.37 -41.11
CA GLU A 84 -4.67 24.12 -41.86
C GLU A 84 -5.13 22.66 -41.77
N MET A 85 -4.22 21.70 -41.94
CA MET A 85 -4.55 20.27 -41.91
C MET A 85 -4.92 19.80 -40.50
N LEU A 86 -4.16 20.22 -39.48
CA LEU A 86 -4.46 19.91 -38.09
C LEU A 86 -5.80 20.52 -37.67
N GLY A 87 -6.03 21.79 -37.98
CA GLY A 87 -7.26 22.48 -37.63
C GLY A 87 -8.49 21.91 -38.33
N ALA A 88 -8.37 21.50 -39.60
CA ALA A 88 -9.46 20.81 -40.30
C ALA A 88 -9.81 19.47 -39.62
N LEU A 89 -8.81 18.75 -39.12
CA LEU A 89 -9.02 17.51 -38.36
C LEU A 89 -9.69 17.79 -37.00
N ILE A 90 -9.29 18.85 -36.31
CA ILE A 90 -9.87 19.24 -35.02
C ILE A 90 -11.33 19.66 -35.17
N GLU A 91 -11.63 20.53 -36.14
CA GLU A 91 -12.96 21.12 -36.31
C GLU A 91 -13.96 20.15 -36.93
N HIS A 92 -13.55 19.43 -37.98
CA HIS A 92 -14.46 18.66 -38.83
C HIS A 92 -14.22 17.14 -38.78
N GLY A 93 -13.21 16.68 -38.01
CA GLY A 93 -12.92 15.27 -37.79
C GLY A 93 -12.22 14.57 -38.96
N PRO A 94 -11.99 13.24 -38.86
CA PRO A 94 -11.20 12.48 -39.83
C PRO A 94 -11.83 12.37 -41.22
N ASP A 95 -13.16 12.52 -41.30
CA ASP A 95 -13.95 12.40 -42.54
C ASP A 95 -14.18 13.77 -43.23
N ALA A 96 -13.43 14.81 -42.85
CA ALA A 96 -13.56 16.17 -43.38
C ALA A 96 -13.35 16.23 -44.91
N LYS A 97 -14.27 16.91 -45.60
CA LYS A 97 -14.23 17.10 -47.06
C LYS A 97 -13.42 18.32 -47.47
N ILE A 98 -12.12 18.25 -47.24
CA ILE A 98 -11.19 19.37 -47.48
C ILE A 98 -11.13 19.86 -48.94
N SER A 99 -11.65 19.08 -49.90
CA SER A 99 -11.78 19.47 -51.31
C SER A 99 -12.89 20.48 -51.56
N GLU A 100 -13.86 20.60 -50.65
CA GLU A 100 -15.00 21.53 -50.75
C GLU A 100 -14.72 22.87 -50.03
N TYR A 101 -13.55 23.03 -49.40
CA TYR A 101 -13.21 24.21 -48.59
C TYR A 101 -12.87 25.41 -49.46
N SER A 102 -13.52 26.54 -49.18
CA SER A 102 -13.13 27.86 -49.68
C SER A 102 -11.83 28.36 -49.03
N GLU A 103 -11.26 29.44 -49.54
CA GLU A 103 -10.08 30.08 -48.90
C GLU A 103 -10.40 30.56 -47.48
N GLU A 104 -11.60 31.10 -47.26
CA GLU A 104 -12.05 31.50 -45.93
C GLU A 104 -12.23 30.29 -44.99
N ASP A 105 -12.72 29.16 -45.49
CA ASP A 105 -12.78 27.91 -44.70
C ASP A 105 -11.38 27.46 -44.28
N TRP A 106 -10.43 27.51 -45.20
CA TRP A 106 -9.03 27.19 -44.91
C TRP A 106 -8.40 28.16 -43.91
N ALA A 107 -8.67 29.45 -44.01
CA ALA A 107 -8.20 30.44 -43.04
C ALA A 107 -8.79 30.16 -41.65
N ARG A 108 -10.09 29.89 -41.56
CA ARG A 108 -10.79 29.59 -40.30
C ARG A 108 -10.23 28.34 -39.61
N VAL A 109 -10.12 27.21 -40.31
CA VAL A 109 -9.55 26.00 -39.72
C VAL A 109 -8.04 26.17 -39.47
N GLY A 110 -7.35 26.94 -40.31
CA GLY A 110 -5.96 27.29 -40.12
C GLY A 110 -5.70 27.99 -38.78
N ASP A 111 -6.58 28.91 -38.38
CA ASP A 111 -6.49 29.58 -37.08
C ASP A 111 -6.62 28.59 -35.91
N ILE A 112 -7.58 27.65 -35.99
CA ILE A 112 -7.77 26.60 -34.98
C ILE A 112 -6.49 25.76 -34.83
N GLY A 113 -5.91 25.33 -35.95
CA GLY A 113 -4.67 24.55 -35.92
C GLY A 113 -3.47 25.38 -35.45
N PHE A 114 -3.44 26.68 -35.78
CA PHE A 114 -2.39 27.59 -35.34
C PHE A 114 -2.36 27.75 -33.82
N GLU A 115 -3.51 27.84 -33.15
CA GLU A 115 -3.58 27.89 -31.68
C GLU A 115 -2.90 26.69 -30.99
N VAL A 116 -2.90 25.52 -31.64
CA VAL A 116 -2.21 24.32 -31.16
C VAL A 116 -0.74 24.35 -31.56
N CYS A 117 -0.46 24.57 -32.84
CA CYS A 117 0.90 24.55 -33.37
C CYS A 117 1.82 25.62 -32.76
N ALA A 118 1.28 26.81 -32.42
CA ALA A 118 2.03 27.88 -31.78
C ALA A 118 2.55 27.50 -30.38
N LYS A 119 1.92 26.52 -29.72
CA LYS A 119 2.36 25.98 -28.41
C LYS A 119 3.44 24.90 -28.56
N GLY A 120 3.75 24.48 -29.78
CA GLY A 120 4.81 23.54 -30.11
C GLY A 120 4.41 22.06 -30.06
N PRO A 121 5.39 21.14 -30.25
CA PRO A 121 5.16 19.71 -30.48
C PRO A 121 4.33 19.01 -29.42
N SER A 122 4.53 19.34 -28.14
CA SER A 122 3.80 18.71 -27.03
C SER A 122 2.30 18.95 -27.14
N ALA A 123 1.87 20.18 -27.45
CA ALA A 123 0.46 20.50 -27.61
C ALA A 123 -0.16 19.79 -28.81
N ILE A 124 0.61 19.60 -29.89
CA ILE A 124 0.17 18.84 -31.07
C ILE A 124 0.00 17.36 -30.71
N LEU A 125 0.94 16.76 -29.96
CA LEU A 125 0.83 15.38 -29.46
C LEU A 125 -0.42 15.20 -28.58
N ASP A 126 -0.68 16.12 -27.66
CA ASP A 126 -1.84 16.10 -26.77
C ASP A 126 -3.16 16.23 -27.56
N ALA A 127 -3.18 17.08 -28.59
CA ALA A 127 -4.32 17.22 -29.50
C ALA A 127 -4.61 15.89 -30.24
N PHE A 128 -3.58 15.22 -30.77
CA PHE A 128 -3.74 13.90 -31.40
C PHE A 128 -4.22 12.82 -30.41
N GLY A 129 -3.72 12.85 -29.17
CA GLY A 129 -4.18 11.95 -28.11
C GLY A 129 -5.67 12.15 -27.81
N THR A 130 -6.11 13.40 -27.72
CA THR A 130 -7.52 13.76 -27.49
C THR A 130 -8.42 13.33 -28.65
N LEU A 131 -7.99 13.59 -29.89
CA LEU A 131 -8.72 13.22 -31.11
C LEU A 131 -8.92 11.71 -31.25
N ARG A 132 -7.92 10.91 -30.82
CA ARG A 132 -8.06 9.45 -30.79
C ARG A 132 -9.19 9.02 -29.85
N VAL A 133 -9.30 9.63 -28.66
CA VAL A 133 -10.33 9.28 -27.68
C VAL A 133 -11.72 9.68 -28.17
N SER A 134 -11.85 10.88 -28.74
CA SER A 134 -13.14 11.39 -29.25
C SER A 134 -13.63 10.67 -30.50
N ALA A 135 -12.75 10.05 -31.29
CA ALA A 135 -13.12 9.30 -32.49
C ALA A 135 -14.03 8.07 -32.22
N GLY A 136 -14.24 7.66 -30.96
CA GLY A 136 -15.44 6.93 -30.50
C GLY A 136 -15.77 5.59 -31.18
N ARG A 137 -14.88 4.97 -31.96
CA ARG A 137 -15.22 3.81 -32.80
C ARG A 137 -14.92 2.45 -32.13
N SER A 138 -15.90 1.56 -32.25
CA SER A 138 -16.19 0.34 -31.46
C SER A 138 -15.31 -0.89 -31.75
N SER A 139 -14.18 -0.75 -32.41
CA SER A 139 -13.30 -1.90 -32.67
C SER A 139 -11.83 -1.53 -32.56
N GLY A 140 -11.03 -2.39 -31.92
CA GLY A 140 -9.56 -2.30 -31.87
C GLY A 140 -8.87 -2.48 -33.23
N ARG A 141 -9.63 -2.33 -34.33
CA ARG A 141 -9.19 -2.23 -35.72
C ARG A 141 -9.14 -0.78 -36.23
N ALA A 142 -9.56 0.21 -35.44
CA ALA A 142 -9.40 1.61 -35.81
C ALA A 142 -7.91 1.99 -35.73
N GLY A 143 -7.17 1.69 -36.80
CA GLY A 143 -5.77 2.10 -36.94
C GLY A 143 -5.64 3.61 -37.13
N PRO A 144 -4.41 4.12 -37.24
CA PRO A 144 -4.12 5.55 -37.40
C PRO A 144 -4.92 6.23 -38.51
N GLN A 145 -5.13 5.55 -39.64
CA GLN A 145 -5.93 6.07 -40.75
C GLN A 145 -7.40 6.31 -40.35
N ALA A 146 -8.00 5.46 -39.52
CA ALA A 146 -9.38 5.64 -39.09
C ALA A 146 -9.54 6.79 -38.10
N ALA A 147 -8.52 7.06 -37.28
CA ALA A 147 -8.54 8.12 -36.28
C ALA A 147 -8.18 9.50 -36.86
N PHE A 148 -7.23 9.55 -37.79
CA PHE A 148 -6.71 10.80 -38.35
C PHE A 148 -7.11 11.04 -39.81
N GLY A 149 -7.75 10.06 -40.45
CA GLY A 149 -8.44 10.22 -41.73
C GLY A 149 -7.57 10.83 -42.83
N PHE A 150 -8.08 11.91 -43.43
CA PHE A 150 -7.41 12.62 -44.53
C PHE A 150 -5.99 13.10 -44.16
N LEU A 151 -5.74 13.43 -42.89
CA LEU A 151 -4.43 13.92 -42.44
C LEU A 151 -3.37 12.82 -42.51
N PHE A 152 -3.72 11.60 -42.05
CA PHE A 152 -2.84 10.43 -42.19
C PHE A 152 -2.56 10.13 -43.67
N ILE A 153 -3.60 10.17 -44.50
CA ILE A 153 -3.51 9.93 -45.94
C ILE A 153 -2.57 10.95 -46.60
N TRP A 154 -2.74 12.25 -46.31
CA TRP A 154 -1.88 13.32 -46.81
C TRP A 154 -0.41 13.09 -46.46
N MET A 155 -0.12 12.72 -45.21
CA MET A 155 1.25 12.47 -44.78
C MET A 155 1.85 11.20 -45.39
N ASN A 156 1.02 10.18 -45.65
CA ASN A 156 1.47 8.94 -46.29
C ASN A 156 1.77 9.14 -47.79
N TYR A 157 0.97 9.93 -48.51
CA TYR A 157 1.25 10.28 -49.91
C TYR A 157 2.42 11.25 -50.06
N SER A 158 2.62 12.14 -49.08
CA SER A 158 3.73 13.10 -49.04
C SER A 158 5.02 12.50 -48.45
N LYS A 159 5.15 11.17 -48.36
CA LYS A 159 6.30 10.49 -47.73
C LYS A 159 7.67 10.84 -48.34
N ASN A 160 7.69 11.21 -49.63
CA ASN A 160 8.91 11.58 -50.36
C ASN A 160 8.99 13.09 -50.65
N ALA A 161 7.99 13.87 -50.24
CA ALA A 161 7.99 15.32 -50.43
C ALA A 161 8.88 15.95 -49.35
N LYS A 162 9.97 16.58 -49.77
CA LYS A 162 10.83 17.38 -48.89
C LYS A 162 9.99 18.49 -48.26
N GLY A 163 10.04 18.62 -46.93
CA GLY A 163 9.51 19.80 -46.23
C GLY A 163 8.55 19.57 -45.07
N PHE A 164 7.94 18.40 -44.93
CA PHE A 164 6.98 18.14 -43.83
C PHE A 164 7.53 17.22 -42.73
N ASP A 165 8.86 17.10 -42.63
CA ASP A 165 9.53 16.13 -41.74
C ASP A 165 9.20 16.38 -40.27
N GLN A 166 9.26 17.64 -39.82
CA GLN A 166 8.96 17.99 -38.43
C GLN A 166 7.53 17.63 -38.02
N PHE A 167 6.53 17.98 -38.84
CA PHE A 167 5.14 17.62 -38.57
C PHE A 167 4.91 16.10 -38.68
N ARG A 168 5.59 15.44 -39.64
CA ARG A 168 5.52 13.97 -39.81
C ARG A 168 6.05 13.24 -38.59
N ASP A 169 7.15 13.71 -38.01
CA ASP A 169 7.76 13.11 -36.85
C ASP A 169 6.84 13.25 -35.63
N VAL A 170 6.20 14.40 -35.44
CA VAL A 170 5.21 14.61 -34.37
C VAL A 170 3.99 13.70 -34.55
N LEU A 171 3.43 13.62 -35.77
CA LEU A 171 2.31 12.72 -36.04
C LEU A 171 2.70 11.24 -35.85
N ARG A 172 3.88 10.85 -36.33
CA ARG A 172 4.41 9.49 -36.17
C ARG A 172 4.56 9.15 -34.68
N GLU A 173 5.14 10.07 -33.91
CA GLU A 173 5.30 9.93 -32.47
C GLU A 173 3.94 9.77 -31.77
N ALA A 174 2.95 10.60 -32.12
CA ALA A 174 1.58 10.43 -31.64
C ALA A 174 1.01 9.05 -31.99
N ILE A 175 1.25 8.56 -33.21
CA ILE A 175 0.79 7.24 -33.64
C ILE A 175 1.42 6.12 -32.80
N VAL A 176 2.75 6.10 -32.66
CA VAL A 176 3.42 4.99 -31.95
C VAL A 176 3.16 5.01 -30.45
N GLN A 177 2.89 6.18 -29.86
CA GLN A 177 2.50 6.31 -28.45
C GLN A 177 1.05 5.87 -28.18
N ASN A 178 0.19 5.89 -29.19
CA ASN A 178 -1.25 5.70 -29.01
C ASN A 178 -1.80 4.44 -29.67
N PHE A 179 -1.15 3.89 -30.68
CA PHE A 179 -1.63 2.72 -31.40
C PHE A 179 -0.67 1.56 -31.20
N ALA A 180 -1.21 0.35 -31.06
CA ALA A 180 -0.43 -0.86 -30.85
C ALA A 180 0.23 -1.33 -32.16
N ILE A 181 1.19 -0.53 -32.65
CA ILE A 181 1.96 -0.81 -33.87
C ILE A 181 3.04 -1.83 -33.55
N GLY A 182 3.06 -2.93 -34.29
CA GLY A 182 4.05 -4.00 -34.13
C GLY A 182 5.43 -3.66 -34.70
N PRO A 183 6.47 -4.39 -34.27
CA PRO A 183 7.80 -4.31 -34.88
C PRO A 183 7.73 -4.74 -36.36
N GLY A 184 8.46 -4.06 -37.23
CA GLY A 184 8.46 -4.30 -38.68
C GLY A 184 7.36 -3.57 -39.46
N GLU A 185 6.38 -2.96 -38.79
CA GLU A 185 5.37 -2.14 -39.46
C GLU A 185 5.94 -0.78 -39.87
N VAL A 186 5.63 -0.34 -41.10
CA VAL A 186 6.08 0.96 -41.62
C VAL A 186 4.99 2.00 -41.43
N ILE A 187 5.30 3.04 -40.65
CA ILE A 187 4.39 4.17 -40.40
C ILE A 187 5.04 5.45 -40.92
N LEU A 188 4.37 6.11 -41.86
CA LEU A 188 4.82 7.38 -42.46
C LEU A 188 6.25 7.30 -43.02
N GLY A 189 6.61 6.17 -43.64
CA GLY A 189 7.89 5.96 -44.32
C GLY A 189 9.03 5.42 -43.46
N GLN A 190 8.83 5.29 -42.14
CA GLN A 190 9.83 4.75 -41.23
C GLN A 190 9.33 3.44 -40.57
N GLU A 191 10.21 2.45 -40.44
CA GLU A 191 9.92 1.19 -39.75
C GLU A 191 9.85 1.41 -38.23
N VAL A 192 8.91 0.74 -37.57
CA VAL A 192 8.86 0.67 -36.11
C VAL A 192 9.69 -0.53 -35.66
N LEU A 193 10.77 -0.29 -34.91
CA LEU A 193 11.66 -1.37 -34.43
C LEU A 193 11.12 -2.06 -33.17
N HIS A 194 10.45 -1.30 -32.30
CA HIS A 194 9.93 -1.77 -31.03
C HIS A 194 8.53 -1.24 -30.79
N ARG A 195 7.64 -2.10 -30.30
CA ARG A 195 6.29 -1.70 -29.90
C ARG A 195 6.35 -0.86 -28.63
N ARG A 196 5.75 0.34 -28.65
CA ARG A 196 5.73 1.23 -27.46
C ARG A 196 4.54 1.02 -26.56
N VAL A 197 3.39 0.68 -27.15
CA VAL A 197 2.16 0.41 -26.39
C VAL A 197 1.49 -0.87 -26.87
N HIS A 198 0.90 -1.57 -25.92
CA HIS A 198 0.06 -2.73 -26.17
C HIS A 198 -1.41 -2.34 -26.03
N SER A 199 -2.24 -2.80 -26.96
CA SER A 199 -3.64 -3.11 -26.67
C SER A 199 -3.73 -4.53 -26.11
N VAL A 200 -4.83 -4.88 -25.43
CA VAL A 200 -5.03 -6.25 -24.95
C VAL A 200 -4.95 -7.26 -26.10
N ASN A 201 -5.51 -6.95 -27.26
CA ASN A 201 -5.46 -7.83 -28.43
C ASN A 201 -4.01 -8.06 -28.94
N SER A 202 -3.20 -7.01 -29.00
CA SER A 202 -1.79 -7.15 -29.40
C SER A 202 -1.01 -8.02 -28.42
N LEU A 203 -1.27 -7.89 -27.11
CA LEU A 203 -0.60 -8.70 -26.09
C LEU A 203 -1.12 -10.14 -26.06
N VAL A 204 -2.41 -10.38 -26.38
CA VAL A 204 -2.95 -11.74 -26.60
C VAL A 204 -2.20 -12.44 -27.73
N ASN A 205 -2.00 -11.76 -28.85
CA ASN A 205 -1.33 -12.35 -30.01
C ASN A 205 0.11 -12.73 -29.72
N GLU A 206 0.78 -11.97 -28.85
CA GLU A 206 2.17 -12.22 -28.46
C GLU A 206 2.31 -13.29 -27.38
N THR A 207 1.43 -13.29 -26.38
CA THR A 207 1.55 -14.17 -25.21
C THR A 207 0.76 -15.47 -25.32
N GLY A 208 -0.19 -15.55 -26.26
CA GLY A 208 -1.12 -16.68 -26.41
C GLY A 208 -2.15 -16.81 -25.27
N ILE A 209 -2.18 -15.89 -24.31
CA ILE A 209 -3.13 -15.93 -23.19
C ILE A 209 -4.53 -15.63 -23.69
N ASN A 210 -5.52 -16.39 -23.20
CA ASN A 210 -6.92 -16.16 -23.54
C ASN A 210 -7.34 -14.68 -23.31
N ARG A 211 -7.98 -14.09 -24.32
CA ARG A 211 -8.39 -12.69 -24.34
C ARG A 211 -9.15 -12.25 -23.08
N PHE A 212 -10.20 -12.98 -22.70
CA PHE A 212 -11.01 -12.62 -21.51
C PHE A 212 -10.22 -12.73 -20.21
N ARG A 213 -9.29 -13.69 -20.12
CA ARG A 213 -8.39 -13.83 -18.99
C ARG A 213 -7.45 -12.64 -18.89
N LEU A 214 -6.81 -12.25 -19.99
CA LEU A 214 -5.88 -11.13 -20.03
C LEU A 214 -6.58 -9.82 -19.65
N TYR A 215 -7.78 -9.57 -20.18
CA TYR A 215 -8.61 -8.42 -19.79
C TYR A 215 -8.84 -8.36 -18.28
N ARG A 216 -9.26 -9.47 -17.67
CA ARG A 216 -9.50 -9.52 -16.21
C ARG A 216 -8.23 -9.22 -15.42
N LEU A 217 -7.08 -9.72 -15.87
CA LEU A 217 -5.80 -9.47 -15.23
C LEU A 217 -5.42 -7.99 -15.30
N MET A 218 -5.43 -7.39 -16.48
CA MET A 218 -5.05 -5.98 -16.68
C MET A 218 -5.93 -5.00 -15.88
N ARG A 219 -7.22 -5.31 -15.73
CA ARG A 219 -8.13 -4.51 -14.89
C ARG A 219 -7.80 -4.63 -13.41
N LYS A 220 -7.59 -5.86 -12.92
CA LYS A 220 -7.28 -6.08 -11.50
C LYS A 220 -5.95 -5.47 -11.09
N THR A 221 -4.99 -5.37 -12.01
CA THR A 221 -3.68 -4.75 -11.76
C THR A 221 -3.67 -3.25 -12.01
N GLY A 222 -4.77 -2.66 -12.48
CA GLY A 222 -4.90 -1.22 -12.69
C GLY A 222 -4.23 -0.68 -13.97
N LEU A 223 -3.71 -1.54 -14.84
CA LEU A 223 -3.17 -1.12 -16.15
C LEU A 223 -4.27 -0.64 -17.11
N ILE A 224 -5.50 -1.10 -16.90
CA ILE A 224 -6.68 -0.63 -17.63
C ILE A 224 -7.73 -0.18 -16.61
N PRO A 225 -8.37 0.98 -16.79
CA PRO A 225 -9.42 1.44 -15.90
C PRO A 225 -10.61 0.46 -15.80
N ALA A 226 -11.26 0.42 -14.65
CA ALA A 226 -12.51 -0.31 -14.48
C ALA A 226 -13.67 0.50 -15.09
N THR A 227 -13.88 0.41 -16.40
CA THR A 227 -15.04 1.01 -17.08
C THR A 227 -16.19 0.00 -17.20
N THR A 228 -17.38 0.48 -17.56
CA THR A 228 -18.58 -0.34 -17.81
C THR A 228 -18.89 -0.50 -19.31
N ASP A 229 -18.17 0.23 -20.17
CA ASP A 229 -18.37 0.24 -21.63
C ASP A 229 -17.45 -0.75 -22.34
N ASP A 230 -18.00 -1.93 -22.66
CA ASP A 230 -17.35 -3.04 -23.39
C ASP A 230 -16.71 -2.63 -24.74
N ALA A 231 -17.21 -1.56 -25.40
CA ALA A 231 -16.68 -1.07 -26.67
C ALA A 231 -15.42 -0.21 -26.51
N ALA A 232 -15.32 0.59 -25.43
CA ALA A 232 -14.14 1.36 -25.08
C ALA A 232 -12.92 0.47 -24.73
N PHE A 233 -13.13 -0.79 -24.32
CA PHE A 233 -12.04 -1.69 -23.92
C PHE A 233 -11.06 -2.06 -25.01
N ASN A 234 -11.50 -2.12 -26.27
CA ASN A 234 -10.60 -2.38 -27.40
C ASN A 234 -9.78 -1.15 -27.81
N GLN A 235 -10.12 0.03 -27.28
CA GLN A 235 -9.44 1.29 -27.58
C GLN A 235 -8.30 1.55 -26.60
N TRP A 236 -8.32 0.96 -25.41
CA TRP A 236 -7.26 1.19 -24.41
C TRP A 236 -5.93 0.58 -24.85
N VAL A 237 -4.90 1.38 -24.65
CA VAL A 237 -3.51 0.94 -24.76
C VAL A 237 -2.79 1.26 -23.45
N PHE A 238 -1.74 0.51 -23.18
CA PHE A 238 -0.87 0.68 -22.02
C PHE A 238 0.59 0.50 -22.47
N PRO A 239 1.58 1.02 -21.71
CA PRO A 239 2.99 0.86 -22.05
C PRO A 239 3.36 -0.61 -22.25
N ALA A 240 4.00 -0.92 -23.38
CA ALA A 240 4.26 -2.30 -23.79
C ALA A 240 5.11 -3.03 -22.75
N GLU A 241 6.23 -2.42 -22.37
CA GLU A 241 7.17 -2.92 -21.35
C GLU A 241 6.47 -3.27 -20.03
N LYS A 242 5.60 -2.39 -19.51
CA LYS A 242 4.88 -2.64 -18.25
C LYS A 242 3.92 -3.82 -18.37
N GLY A 243 3.24 -3.94 -19.51
CA GLY A 243 2.34 -5.06 -19.78
C GLY A 243 3.08 -6.39 -19.88
N GLU A 244 4.17 -6.42 -20.64
CA GLU A 244 5.03 -7.58 -20.82
C GLU A 244 5.65 -8.04 -19.49
N GLN A 245 6.24 -7.12 -18.72
CA GLN A 245 6.81 -7.41 -17.40
C GLN A 245 5.75 -7.99 -16.44
N LEU A 246 4.54 -7.42 -16.44
CA LEU A 246 3.46 -7.93 -15.61
C LEU A 246 3.10 -9.37 -15.99
N ILE A 247 2.99 -9.67 -17.28
CA ILE A 247 2.64 -11.01 -17.75
C ILE A 247 3.76 -12.00 -17.47
N ALA A 248 5.01 -11.63 -17.67
CA ALA A 248 6.16 -12.46 -17.30
C ALA A 248 6.12 -12.82 -15.80
N ARG A 249 5.85 -11.84 -14.92
CA ARG A 249 5.72 -12.08 -13.47
C ARG A 249 4.53 -13.00 -13.13
N ILE A 250 3.41 -12.83 -13.81
CA ILE A 250 2.21 -13.68 -13.65
C ILE A 250 2.47 -15.12 -14.13
N GLN A 251 3.22 -15.30 -15.20
CA GLN A 251 3.60 -16.62 -15.70
C GLN A 251 4.58 -17.31 -14.74
N ASN A 252 5.50 -16.57 -14.12
CA ASN A 252 6.39 -17.07 -13.06
C ASN A 252 5.71 -17.09 -11.66
N SER A 253 4.40 -17.28 -11.58
CA SER A 253 3.67 -17.29 -10.30
C SER A 253 3.04 -18.64 -9.97
N ILE A 254 2.90 -18.90 -8.67
CA ILE A 254 2.24 -20.08 -8.12
C ILE A 254 0.98 -19.70 -7.29
N PRO A 255 0.00 -20.61 -7.19
CA PRO A 255 -1.16 -20.43 -6.31
C PRO A 255 -0.80 -20.55 -4.82
N LEU A 256 -1.58 -19.94 -3.92
CA LEU A 256 -1.30 -19.91 -2.47
C LEU A 256 -1.09 -21.29 -1.83
N ASN A 257 -1.80 -22.32 -2.30
CA ASN A 257 -1.69 -23.69 -1.78
C ASN A 257 -0.33 -24.31 -2.09
N LYS A 258 0.40 -23.75 -3.06
CA LYS A 258 1.75 -24.17 -3.40
C LYS A 258 2.81 -23.37 -2.65
N VAL A 259 2.49 -22.16 -2.17
CA VAL A 259 3.40 -21.32 -1.37
C VAL A 259 3.94 -22.05 -0.14
N GLN A 260 3.11 -22.86 0.52
CA GLN A 260 3.53 -23.64 1.69
C GLN A 260 4.72 -24.58 1.41
N HIS A 261 4.85 -25.08 0.16
CA HIS A 261 5.94 -25.96 -0.23
C HIS A 261 7.22 -25.19 -0.51
N VAL A 262 7.11 -23.97 -1.05
CA VAL A 262 8.26 -23.08 -1.33
C VAL A 262 8.86 -22.54 -0.03
N LEU A 263 8.01 -22.04 0.87
CA LEU A 263 8.44 -21.43 2.13
C LEU A 263 8.67 -22.46 3.26
N GLY A 264 8.20 -23.70 3.08
CA GLY A 264 8.25 -24.73 4.12
C GLY A 264 7.47 -24.33 5.37
N CYS A 265 6.17 -24.08 5.21
CA CYS A 265 5.28 -23.69 6.31
C CYS A 265 3.97 -24.48 6.27
N SER A 266 3.10 -24.27 7.26
CA SER A 266 1.73 -24.79 7.21
C SER A 266 0.86 -23.97 6.25
N LYS A 267 -0.23 -24.57 5.75
CA LYS A 267 -1.25 -23.87 4.96
C LYS A 267 -1.78 -22.62 5.68
N THR A 268 -2.06 -22.74 6.98
CA THR A 268 -2.55 -21.61 7.80
C THR A 268 -1.54 -20.47 7.85
N HIS A 269 -0.23 -20.77 7.97
CA HIS A 269 0.78 -19.71 7.94
C HIS A 269 0.83 -19.01 6.58
N ALA A 270 0.77 -19.75 5.46
CA ALA A 270 0.73 -19.15 4.12
C ALA A 270 -0.48 -18.23 3.95
N GLU A 271 -1.68 -18.68 4.37
CA GLU A 271 -2.90 -17.88 4.34
C GLU A 271 -2.79 -16.61 5.19
N GLN A 272 -2.25 -16.70 6.42
CA GLN A 272 -2.04 -15.53 7.29
C GLN A 272 -1.01 -14.55 6.72
N MET A 273 0.09 -15.06 6.16
CA MET A 273 1.11 -14.22 5.51
C MET A 273 0.54 -13.48 4.30
N SER A 274 -0.28 -14.14 3.48
CA SER A 274 -0.96 -13.51 2.36
C SER A 274 -2.00 -12.48 2.81
N LEU A 275 -2.86 -12.84 3.77
CA LEU A 275 -3.96 -11.97 4.22
C LEU A 275 -3.44 -10.65 4.81
N HIS A 276 -2.30 -10.69 5.49
CA HIS A 276 -1.72 -9.52 6.14
C HIS A 276 -0.58 -8.87 5.33
N GLY A 277 -0.36 -9.28 4.08
CA GLY A 277 0.59 -8.66 3.16
C GLY A 277 2.06 -8.86 3.53
N VAL A 278 2.41 -9.93 4.24
CA VAL A 278 3.80 -10.35 4.44
C VAL A 278 4.37 -10.93 3.14
N ILE A 279 3.53 -11.66 2.41
CA ILE A 279 3.75 -12.03 1.02
C ILE A 279 2.63 -11.42 0.18
N THR A 280 2.95 -10.95 -1.02
CA THR A 280 2.01 -10.24 -1.88
C THR A 280 1.76 -11.00 -3.17
N SER A 281 0.50 -11.00 -3.61
CA SER A 281 0.18 -11.49 -4.94
C SER A 281 0.28 -10.36 -5.96
N ILE A 282 0.80 -10.67 -7.15
CA ILE A 282 0.85 -9.76 -8.30
C ILE A 282 -0.54 -9.25 -8.70
N VAL A 283 -1.55 -10.11 -8.58
CA VAL A 283 -2.94 -9.77 -8.86
C VAL A 283 -3.70 -9.68 -7.54
N PRO A 284 -4.31 -8.53 -7.21
CA PRO A 284 -5.03 -8.37 -5.96
C PRO A 284 -6.08 -9.47 -5.73
N ILE A 285 -6.03 -10.06 -4.53
CA ILE A 285 -6.97 -11.08 -4.07
C ILE A 285 -8.18 -10.33 -3.49
N SER A 286 -9.18 -10.03 -4.32
CA SER A 286 -10.43 -9.40 -3.86
C SER A 286 -11.29 -10.40 -3.10
N GLU A 287 -11.90 -9.96 -1.99
CA GLU A 287 -12.84 -10.76 -1.20
C GLU A 287 -14.08 -11.12 -2.02
N GLY A 288 -14.54 -12.37 -1.92
CA GLY A 288 -15.89 -12.78 -2.32
C GLY A 288 -16.11 -13.18 -3.79
N GLN A 289 -15.16 -12.97 -4.71
CA GLN A 289 -15.26 -13.55 -6.06
C GLN A 289 -14.07 -14.45 -6.37
N VAL A 290 -14.34 -15.76 -6.40
CA VAL A 290 -13.42 -16.84 -6.75
C VAL A 290 -12.93 -16.62 -8.18
N GLY A 291 -11.87 -15.83 -8.30
CA GLY A 291 -11.15 -15.58 -9.54
C GLY A 291 -10.03 -16.58 -9.77
N LEU A 292 -10.35 -17.89 -9.58
CA LEU A 292 -9.60 -19.08 -9.99
C LEU A 292 -8.39 -19.48 -9.10
N THR A 293 -8.69 -20.03 -7.92
CA THR A 293 -7.82 -20.91 -7.11
C THR A 293 -6.41 -20.40 -6.73
N GLN A 294 -6.42 -19.30 -5.99
CA GLN A 294 -5.60 -19.01 -4.80
C GLN A 294 -4.57 -17.87 -4.85
N GLY A 295 -4.25 -17.27 -6.00
CA GLY A 295 -3.39 -16.08 -6.09
C GLY A 295 -2.19 -16.27 -7.03
N TYR A 296 -1.59 -15.17 -7.47
CA TYR A 296 -0.38 -15.16 -8.29
C TYR A 296 0.79 -14.70 -7.42
N PHE A 297 1.40 -15.61 -6.69
CA PHE A 297 2.60 -15.33 -5.89
C PHE A 297 3.81 -15.63 -6.77
N ASN A 298 4.53 -14.59 -7.16
CA ASN A 298 5.68 -14.74 -8.04
C ASN A 298 6.79 -15.51 -7.33
N HIS A 299 7.44 -16.44 -8.05
CA HIS A 299 8.46 -17.31 -7.49
C HIS A 299 9.69 -16.52 -7.00
N ASP A 300 10.12 -15.51 -7.74
CA ASP A 300 11.29 -14.70 -7.39
C ASP A 300 11.02 -13.88 -6.12
N ASP A 301 9.83 -13.26 -6.03
CA ASP A 301 9.41 -12.54 -4.81
C ASP A 301 9.39 -13.47 -3.57
N LEU A 302 8.97 -14.73 -3.74
CA LEU A 302 8.95 -15.71 -2.66
C LEU A 302 10.36 -16.15 -2.25
N GLU A 303 11.28 -16.33 -3.19
CA GLU A 303 12.68 -16.66 -2.91
C GLU A 303 13.41 -15.47 -2.25
N ASP A 304 13.14 -14.23 -2.67
CA ASP A 304 13.67 -13.02 -2.02
C ASP A 304 13.16 -12.89 -0.58
N PHE A 305 11.86 -13.15 -0.37
CA PHE A 305 11.27 -13.20 0.96
C PHE A 305 11.93 -14.30 1.81
N LYS A 306 12.08 -15.50 1.26
CA LYS A 306 12.71 -16.64 1.92
C LYS A 306 14.16 -16.34 2.33
N ALA A 307 14.95 -15.77 1.42
CA ALA A 307 16.32 -15.33 1.69
C ALA A 307 16.37 -14.27 2.80
N SER A 308 15.42 -13.34 2.80
CA SER A 308 15.32 -12.29 3.83
C SER A 308 14.95 -12.87 5.21
N VAL A 309 14.01 -13.81 5.26
CA VAL A 309 13.61 -14.49 6.49
C VAL A 309 14.75 -15.31 7.08
N PHE A 310 15.53 -16.04 6.28
CA PHE A 310 16.59 -16.90 6.83
C PHE A 310 17.93 -16.20 7.08
N ARG A 311 18.13 -14.97 6.57
CA ARG A 311 19.40 -14.25 6.69
C ARG A 311 19.92 -14.11 8.13
N ALA A 312 19.02 -13.84 9.08
CA ALA A 312 19.36 -13.58 10.48
C ALA A 312 19.18 -14.82 11.39
N ALA A 313 18.91 -16.00 10.81
CA ALA A 313 18.65 -17.21 11.58
C ALA A 313 19.93 -18.04 11.77
N GLU A 314 20.27 -18.38 13.01
CA GLU A 314 21.47 -19.15 13.35
C GLU A 314 21.22 -20.66 13.27
N PRO A 315 22.05 -21.46 12.59
CA PRO A 315 21.86 -22.90 12.51
C PRO A 315 22.02 -23.56 13.89
N CYS A 316 21.14 -24.52 14.21
CA CYS A 316 21.22 -25.30 15.43
C CYS A 316 20.88 -26.77 15.16
N SER A 317 21.61 -27.69 15.79
CA SER A 317 21.45 -29.14 15.59
C SER A 317 20.44 -29.81 16.52
N ALA A 318 19.96 -29.11 17.55
CA ALA A 318 19.03 -29.66 18.53
C ALA A 318 18.00 -28.62 18.99
N GLU A 319 16.89 -29.09 19.53
CA GLU A 319 15.92 -28.23 20.22
C GLU A 319 16.57 -27.63 21.47
N VAL A 320 16.32 -26.35 21.72
CA VAL A 320 16.87 -25.64 22.88
C VAL A 320 15.74 -25.13 23.75
N GLU A 321 15.90 -25.32 25.06
CA GLU A 321 14.90 -24.89 26.04
C GLU A 321 14.59 -23.39 25.92
N GLY A 322 13.31 -23.03 26.01
CA GLY A 322 12.83 -21.65 25.84
C GLY A 322 12.62 -21.22 24.40
N PHE A 323 13.16 -21.94 23.41
CA PHE A 323 12.94 -21.68 21.98
C PHE A 323 11.80 -22.55 21.45
N VAL A 324 10.87 -21.96 20.70
CA VAL A 324 9.68 -22.66 20.21
C VAL A 324 9.43 -22.39 18.73
N ASN A 325 8.73 -23.30 18.06
CA ASN A 325 8.33 -23.10 16.65
C ASN A 325 7.30 -21.98 16.50
N LEU A 326 7.15 -21.48 15.26
CA LEU A 326 6.26 -20.36 14.93
C LEU A 326 4.81 -20.59 15.37
N THR A 327 4.29 -21.82 15.23
CA THR A 327 2.92 -22.15 15.61
C THR A 327 2.71 -21.99 17.12
N VAL A 328 3.65 -22.48 17.93
CA VAL A 328 3.58 -22.37 19.40
C VAL A 328 3.79 -20.91 19.81
N ALA A 329 4.77 -20.23 19.20
CA ALA A 329 5.03 -18.82 19.43
C ALA A 329 3.80 -17.94 19.16
N ALA A 330 3.02 -18.26 18.13
CA ALA A 330 1.82 -17.52 17.72
C ALA A 330 0.55 -17.85 18.52
N LYS A 331 0.52 -18.91 19.35
CA LYS A 331 -0.66 -19.27 20.17
C LYS A 331 -0.93 -18.29 21.34
N GLY A 332 0.03 -17.41 21.65
CA GLY A 332 -0.07 -16.44 22.73
C GLY A 332 -0.77 -15.14 22.33
N ARG A 333 -0.34 -14.03 22.93
CA ARG A 333 -0.81 -12.65 22.62
C ARG A 333 -0.16 -12.05 21.37
N SER A 334 0.49 -12.87 20.56
CA SER A 334 1.18 -12.57 19.31
C SER A 334 0.47 -13.25 18.12
N SER A 335 0.88 -12.96 16.89
CA SER A 335 0.47 -13.69 15.70
C SER A 335 1.67 -14.11 14.85
N THR A 336 1.46 -15.05 13.92
CA THR A 336 2.46 -15.46 12.92
C THR A 336 3.08 -14.25 12.23
N VAL A 337 2.23 -13.28 11.84
CA VAL A 337 2.64 -12.07 11.12
C VAL A 337 3.45 -11.12 12.00
N GLU A 338 3.05 -10.95 13.26
CA GLU A 338 3.79 -10.09 14.20
C GLU A 338 5.19 -10.64 14.46
N ILE A 339 5.31 -11.95 14.67
CA ILE A 339 6.59 -12.62 14.93
C ILE A 339 7.50 -12.52 13.69
N LEU A 340 6.98 -12.80 12.50
CA LEU A 340 7.77 -12.69 11.27
C LEU A 340 8.20 -11.24 10.99
N ARG A 341 7.36 -10.24 11.27
CA ARG A 341 7.75 -8.83 11.16
C ARG A 341 8.85 -8.47 12.15
N TRP A 342 8.70 -8.81 13.43
CA TRP A 342 9.75 -8.57 14.42
C TRP A 342 11.07 -9.26 14.05
N HIS A 343 11.00 -10.45 13.46
CA HIS A 343 12.18 -11.13 12.93
C HIS A 343 12.83 -10.39 11.76
N LEU A 344 12.04 -10.01 10.75
CA LEU A 344 12.52 -9.27 9.58
C LEU A 344 13.05 -7.87 9.94
N ASP A 345 12.47 -7.23 10.95
CA ASP A 345 12.90 -5.94 11.49
C ASP A 345 14.13 -6.05 12.41
N GLY A 346 14.64 -7.26 12.64
CA GLY A 346 15.81 -7.52 13.51
C GLY A 346 15.53 -7.39 15.01
N GLN A 347 14.26 -7.34 15.42
CA GLN A 347 13.86 -7.26 16.83
C GLN A 347 13.86 -8.61 17.54
N LEU A 348 13.90 -9.73 16.81
CA LEU A 348 14.07 -11.07 17.37
C LEU A 348 15.51 -11.54 17.10
N THR A 349 16.42 -11.21 18.02
CA THR A 349 17.82 -11.65 17.95
C THR A 349 17.95 -13.10 18.40
N GLY A 350 18.80 -13.88 17.73
CA GLY A 350 19.07 -15.27 18.11
C GLY A 350 17.99 -16.27 17.67
N THR A 351 17.15 -15.90 16.70
CA THR A 351 16.28 -16.86 16.01
C THR A 351 17.12 -18.00 15.46
N ARG A 352 16.70 -19.25 15.71
CA ARG A 352 17.47 -20.44 15.33
C ARG A 352 16.80 -21.19 14.19
N LEU A 353 17.60 -21.88 13.40
CA LEU A 353 17.18 -22.69 12.27
C LEU A 353 17.58 -24.16 12.49
N LEU A 354 16.60 -25.02 12.71
CA LEU A 354 16.85 -26.43 13.01
C LEU A 354 17.48 -27.15 11.81
N ASN A 355 18.65 -27.76 12.04
CA ASN A 355 19.48 -28.48 11.06
C ASN A 355 19.89 -27.62 9.84
N GLY A 356 19.83 -26.29 9.95
CA GLY A 356 20.12 -25.38 8.84
C GLY A 356 19.14 -25.48 7.66
N VAL A 357 18.01 -26.18 7.83
CA VAL A 357 17.04 -26.39 6.76
C VAL A 357 16.17 -25.14 6.60
N GLN A 358 16.24 -24.50 5.43
CA GLN A 358 15.54 -23.25 5.10
C GLN A 358 14.02 -23.44 4.91
N ARG A 359 13.33 -23.69 6.03
CA ARG A 359 11.88 -23.80 6.11
C ARG A 359 11.38 -23.05 7.33
N ILE A 360 10.25 -22.34 7.19
CA ILE A 360 9.69 -21.53 8.28
C ILE A 360 9.26 -22.41 9.47
N ASP A 361 8.79 -23.63 9.21
CA ASP A 361 8.45 -24.60 10.27
C ASP A 361 9.66 -25.11 11.09
N HIS A 362 10.88 -24.93 10.55
CA HIS A 362 12.14 -25.24 11.24
C HIS A 362 12.73 -24.06 12.02
N MET A 363 12.13 -22.88 11.92
CA MET A 363 12.54 -21.72 12.72
C MET A 363 12.13 -21.90 14.18
N ARG A 364 12.99 -21.45 15.08
CA ARG A 364 12.78 -21.45 16.53
C ARG A 364 13.01 -20.05 17.08
N PHE A 365 12.05 -19.57 17.85
CA PHE A 365 12.02 -18.21 18.37
C PHE A 365 12.08 -18.23 19.89
N ASP A 366 12.81 -17.29 20.47
CA ASP A 366 12.89 -17.10 21.92
C ASP A 366 11.53 -16.64 22.46
N LEU A 367 10.91 -17.48 23.29
CA LEU A 367 9.60 -17.21 23.86
C LEU A 367 9.61 -16.03 24.87
N MET A 368 10.71 -15.81 25.59
CA MET A 368 10.83 -14.68 26.51
C MET A 368 10.93 -13.36 25.74
N MET A 369 11.72 -13.33 24.67
CA MET A 369 11.83 -12.14 23.83
C MET A 369 10.50 -11.77 23.16
N ILE A 370 9.77 -12.76 22.66
CA ILE A 370 8.41 -12.55 22.12
C ILE A 370 7.48 -11.98 23.19
N ARG A 371 7.53 -12.48 24.43
CA ARG A 371 6.70 -11.97 25.54
C ARG A 371 7.05 -10.52 25.86
N ASP A 372 8.33 -10.15 25.87
CA ASP A 372 8.77 -8.78 26.10
C ASP A 372 8.27 -7.84 24.97
N LEU A 373 8.40 -8.22 23.70
CA LEU A 373 7.90 -7.43 22.57
C LEU A 373 6.38 -7.26 22.60
N VAL A 374 5.65 -8.32 22.96
CA VAL A 374 4.20 -8.27 23.17
C VAL A 374 3.85 -7.28 24.30
N ASP A 375 4.54 -7.36 25.42
CA ASP A 375 4.26 -6.53 26.60
C ASP A 375 4.63 -5.06 26.35
N ARG A 376 5.71 -4.76 25.61
CA ARG A 376 6.03 -3.40 25.16
C ARG A 376 4.94 -2.81 24.27
N ARG A 377 4.40 -3.60 23.35
CA ARG A 377 3.38 -3.13 22.41
C ARG A 377 1.99 -2.99 23.02
N ARG A 378 1.56 -3.98 23.81
CA ARG A 378 0.17 -4.13 24.27
C ARG A 378 0.00 -3.93 25.77
N GLY A 379 1.09 -3.69 26.50
CA GLY A 379 1.11 -3.72 27.95
C GLY A 379 1.08 -5.15 28.51
N PRO A 380 1.46 -5.32 29.78
CA PRO A 380 1.52 -6.61 30.45
C PRO A 380 0.15 -7.29 30.49
N ALA A 381 0.13 -8.62 30.41
CA ALA A 381 -1.10 -9.39 30.34
C ALA A 381 -2.01 -9.13 31.57
N PRO A 382 -3.33 -9.02 31.37
CA PRO A 382 -4.28 -8.94 32.46
C PRO A 382 -4.26 -10.24 33.28
N LEU A 383 -4.62 -10.15 34.55
CA LEU A 383 -4.58 -11.29 35.48
C LEU A 383 -5.95 -11.95 35.58
N ARG A 384 -5.98 -13.30 35.63
CA ARG A 384 -7.18 -14.06 35.99
C ARG A 384 -7.61 -13.71 37.41
N LEU A 385 -8.90 -13.83 37.72
CA LEU A 385 -9.42 -13.52 39.07
C LEU A 385 -8.70 -14.25 40.20
N THR A 386 -8.20 -15.47 39.96
CA THR A 386 -7.39 -16.22 40.95
C THR A 386 -6.07 -15.53 41.26
N ALA A 387 -5.36 -15.04 40.25
CA ALA A 387 -4.14 -14.25 40.43
C ALA A 387 -4.43 -12.87 41.02
N VAL A 388 -5.58 -12.25 40.67
CA VAL A 388 -6.04 -11.00 41.30
C VAL A 388 -6.27 -11.20 42.80
N ALA A 389 -6.90 -12.31 43.20
CA ALA A 389 -7.15 -12.64 44.61
C ALA A 389 -5.84 -12.74 45.41
N LEU A 390 -4.83 -13.43 44.86
CA LEU A 390 -3.49 -13.50 45.45
C LEU A 390 -2.82 -12.12 45.52
N THR A 391 -2.94 -11.32 44.46
CA THR A 391 -2.33 -9.98 44.37
C THR A 391 -2.93 -9.01 45.39
N LEU A 392 -4.25 -9.08 45.60
CA LEU A 392 -4.98 -8.24 46.55
C LEU A 392 -4.97 -8.80 47.98
N GLY A 393 -4.61 -10.06 48.19
CA GLY A 393 -4.64 -10.71 49.50
C GLY A 393 -6.07 -10.91 50.04
N ILE A 394 -7.04 -11.17 49.16
CA ILE A 394 -8.45 -11.45 49.50
C ILE A 394 -8.89 -12.77 48.84
N SER A 395 -10.03 -13.32 49.27
CA SER A 395 -10.54 -14.57 48.69
C SER A 395 -11.01 -14.41 47.24
N LEU A 396 -11.01 -15.50 46.47
CA LEU A 396 -11.53 -15.50 45.10
C LEU A 396 -13.03 -15.13 45.06
N ASP A 397 -13.81 -15.53 46.06
CA ASP A 397 -15.22 -15.17 46.17
C ASP A 397 -15.40 -13.65 46.36
N ALA A 398 -14.57 -13.03 47.19
CA ALA A 398 -14.56 -11.58 47.36
C ALA A 398 -14.22 -10.87 46.03
N VAL A 399 -13.21 -11.34 45.28
CA VAL A 399 -12.89 -10.80 43.95
C VAL A 399 -14.05 -10.95 42.98
N LYS A 400 -14.72 -12.12 42.95
CA LYS A 400 -15.90 -12.35 42.12
C LYS A 400 -17.03 -11.37 42.44
N LYS A 401 -17.24 -11.04 43.72
CA LYS A 401 -18.23 -10.03 44.14
C LYS A 401 -17.83 -8.62 43.71
N LEU A 402 -16.55 -8.25 43.83
CA LEU A 402 -16.05 -6.92 43.44
C LEU A 402 -16.19 -6.62 41.94
N VAL A 403 -16.22 -7.64 41.08
CA VAL A 403 -16.42 -7.47 39.63
C VAL A 403 -17.89 -7.43 39.22
N THR A 404 -18.84 -7.69 40.14
CA THR A 404 -20.28 -7.59 39.87
C THR A 404 -20.78 -6.15 39.98
N ALA A 405 -21.86 -5.82 39.26
CA ALA A 405 -22.53 -4.52 39.32
C ALA A 405 -23.46 -4.34 40.54
N LYS A 406 -23.25 -5.10 41.63
CA LYS A 406 -24.03 -5.01 42.88
C LYS A 406 -23.32 -4.08 43.88
N HIS A 407 -24.06 -3.51 44.83
CA HIS A 407 -23.53 -2.64 45.89
C HIS A 407 -22.67 -1.50 45.33
N ASP A 408 -23.23 -0.71 44.41
CA ASP A 408 -22.57 0.43 43.74
C ASP A 408 -21.29 0.08 42.93
N GLY A 409 -21.11 -1.22 42.64
CA GLY A 409 -20.04 -1.75 41.78
C GLY A 409 -20.32 -1.61 40.27
N PRO A 410 -19.40 -2.06 39.41
CA PRO A 410 -18.23 -2.88 39.72
C PRO A 410 -17.08 -2.08 40.34
N TRP A 411 -16.56 -2.59 41.45
CA TRP A 411 -15.41 -2.02 42.17
C TRP A 411 -14.09 -2.40 41.49
N LEU A 412 -14.07 -3.54 40.80
CA LEU A 412 -13.03 -3.97 39.87
C LEU A 412 -13.64 -4.15 38.48
N LYS A 413 -13.13 -3.44 37.47
CA LYS A 413 -13.58 -3.59 36.09
C LYS A 413 -12.92 -4.79 35.44
N LEU A 414 -13.71 -5.62 34.78
CA LEU A 414 -13.18 -6.70 33.95
C LEU A 414 -12.47 -6.13 32.73
N ALA A 415 -11.38 -6.77 32.33
CA ALA A 415 -10.70 -6.49 31.08
C ALA A 415 -11.67 -6.69 29.90
N SER A 416 -11.59 -5.79 28.92
CA SER A 416 -12.45 -5.82 27.74
C SER A 416 -12.18 -7.06 26.88
N LYS A 417 -13.16 -7.43 26.03
CA LYS A 417 -12.97 -8.51 25.04
C LYS A 417 -11.71 -8.31 24.19
N LYS A 418 -11.36 -7.06 23.86
CA LYS A 418 -10.16 -6.70 23.08
C LYS A 418 -8.85 -7.04 23.82
N GLU A 419 -8.82 -6.85 25.13
CA GLU A 419 -7.65 -7.13 25.97
C GLU A 419 -7.48 -8.63 26.24
N THR A 420 -8.56 -9.41 26.15
CA THR A 420 -8.57 -10.85 26.45
C THR A 420 -8.68 -11.76 25.22
N VAL A 421 -8.68 -11.23 23.99
CA VAL A 421 -8.86 -12.02 22.74
C VAL A 421 -7.95 -13.25 22.66
N PHE A 422 -6.73 -13.13 23.21
CA PHE A 422 -5.67 -14.14 23.12
C PHE A 422 -5.52 -14.98 24.39
N LEU A 423 -6.44 -14.85 25.33
CA LEU A 423 -6.39 -15.53 26.63
C LEU A 423 -7.53 -16.53 26.71
N SER A 424 -7.22 -17.75 27.14
CA SER A 424 -8.21 -18.80 27.35
C SER A 424 -8.80 -18.71 28.76
N GLY A 425 -10.08 -19.05 28.93
CA GLY A 425 -10.73 -19.09 30.25
C GLY A 425 -11.56 -17.85 30.59
N GLY A 426 -11.98 -17.76 31.85
CA GLY A 426 -13.00 -16.81 32.32
C GLY A 426 -12.53 -15.36 32.51
N ALA A 427 -13.08 -14.66 33.49
CA ALA A 427 -12.88 -13.23 33.74
C ALA A 427 -11.44 -12.82 34.09
N TYR A 428 -11.00 -11.67 33.56
CA TYR A 428 -9.68 -11.08 33.75
C TYR A 428 -9.79 -9.62 34.24
N VAL A 429 -8.76 -9.11 34.91
CA VAL A 429 -8.64 -7.70 35.31
C VAL A 429 -7.30 -7.16 34.83
N SER A 430 -7.29 -5.98 34.21
CA SER A 430 -6.04 -5.36 33.72
C SER A 430 -5.14 -4.93 34.89
N ARG A 431 -3.82 -4.98 34.70
CA ARG A 431 -2.87 -4.55 35.74
C ARG A 431 -3.06 -3.08 36.17
N PRO A 432 -3.32 -2.13 35.24
CA PRO A 432 -3.65 -0.76 35.63
C PRO A 432 -4.91 -0.66 36.49
N GLU A 433 -5.91 -1.50 36.25
CA GLU A 433 -7.13 -1.54 37.05
C GLU A 433 -6.88 -2.07 38.47
N ILE A 434 -6.04 -3.10 38.60
CA ILE A 434 -5.61 -3.62 39.91
C ILE A 434 -4.85 -2.54 40.68
N ALA A 435 -3.93 -1.83 40.02
CA ALA A 435 -3.20 -0.72 40.63
C ALA A 435 -4.14 0.43 41.04
N ARG A 436 -5.12 0.77 40.20
CA ARG A 436 -6.17 1.77 40.51
C ARG A 436 -6.96 1.36 41.74
N PHE A 437 -7.29 0.07 41.88
CA PHE A 437 -7.97 -0.46 43.05
C PHE A 437 -7.09 -0.34 44.29
N GLN A 438 -5.84 -0.79 44.24
CA GLN A 438 -4.88 -0.73 45.35
C GLN A 438 -4.58 0.70 45.80
N ALA A 439 -4.59 1.66 44.88
CA ALA A 439 -4.39 3.08 45.20
C ALA A 439 -5.58 3.68 45.98
N ARG A 440 -6.80 3.16 45.77
CA ARG A 440 -8.03 3.66 46.41
C ARG A 440 -8.44 2.86 47.63
N TYR A 441 -8.01 1.60 47.68
CA TYR A 441 -8.49 0.62 48.63
C TYR A 441 -7.35 -0.27 49.11
N THR A 442 -7.31 -0.51 50.41
CA THR A 442 -6.31 -1.36 51.08
C THR A 442 -7.03 -2.46 51.85
N PRO A 443 -6.87 -3.73 51.45
CA PRO A 443 -7.39 -4.88 52.19
C PRO A 443 -6.72 -5.03 53.56
N LEU A 444 -7.44 -5.62 54.52
CA LEU A 444 -6.92 -5.88 55.87
C LEU A 444 -5.58 -6.67 55.86
N ALA A 445 -5.43 -7.61 54.92
CA ALA A 445 -4.19 -8.37 54.76
C ALA A 445 -3.00 -7.47 54.42
N SER A 446 -3.21 -6.41 53.64
CA SER A 446 -2.16 -5.42 53.32
C SER A 446 -1.83 -4.56 54.53
N VAL A 447 -2.81 -4.12 55.32
CA VAL A 447 -2.58 -3.39 56.59
C VAL A 447 -1.79 -4.25 57.58
N SER A 448 -2.18 -5.52 57.72
CA SER A 448 -1.49 -6.51 58.55
C SER A 448 -0.03 -6.69 58.13
N ARG A 449 0.23 -6.80 56.83
CA ARG A 449 1.61 -6.91 56.29
C ARG A 449 2.43 -5.64 56.53
N GLN A 450 1.84 -4.46 56.36
CA GLN A 450 2.53 -3.18 56.54
C GLN A 450 2.82 -2.86 58.00
N THR A 451 1.99 -3.36 58.92
CA THR A 451 2.17 -3.15 60.37
C THR A 451 2.88 -4.31 61.06
N GLY A 452 3.08 -5.46 60.40
CA GLY A 452 3.61 -6.67 61.03
C GLY A 452 2.69 -7.30 62.10
N ILE A 453 1.48 -6.77 62.30
CA ILE A 453 0.54 -7.23 63.32
C ILE A 453 -0.42 -8.25 62.70
N HIS A 454 -0.72 -9.33 63.42
CA HIS A 454 -1.66 -10.36 62.96
C HIS A 454 -3.06 -9.77 62.65
N PHE A 455 -3.68 -10.20 61.55
CA PHE A 455 -4.88 -9.56 60.98
C PHE A 455 -6.06 -9.41 61.97
N ARG A 456 -6.28 -10.38 62.88
CA ARG A 456 -7.33 -10.28 63.92
C ARG A 456 -7.08 -9.18 64.94
N ALA A 457 -5.81 -8.89 65.25
CA ALA A 457 -5.45 -7.82 66.16
C ALA A 457 -5.59 -6.46 65.45
N VAL A 458 -5.15 -6.35 64.19
CA VAL A 458 -5.38 -5.15 63.37
C VAL A 458 -6.87 -4.82 63.27
N GLN A 459 -7.72 -5.83 63.01
CA GLN A 459 -9.16 -5.62 62.95
C GLN A 459 -9.71 -5.00 64.24
N ARG A 460 -9.42 -5.58 65.41
CA ARG A 460 -9.90 -5.06 66.70
C ARG A 460 -9.42 -3.63 66.96
N LEU A 461 -8.17 -3.33 66.62
CA LEU A 461 -7.58 -2.00 66.82
C LEU A 461 -8.21 -0.95 65.90
N LEU A 462 -8.52 -1.30 64.65
CA LEU A 462 -9.23 -0.41 63.72
C LEU A 462 -10.67 -0.15 64.18
N GLU A 463 -11.37 -1.19 64.65
CA GLU A 463 -12.74 -1.07 65.20
C GLU A 463 -12.77 -0.18 66.46
N GLN A 464 -11.80 -0.32 67.37
CA GLN A 464 -11.65 0.54 68.56
C GLN A 464 -11.41 2.01 68.20
N ARG A 465 -10.80 2.29 67.05
CA ARG A 465 -10.58 3.64 66.52
C ARG A 465 -11.75 4.15 65.68
N GLY A 466 -12.84 3.39 65.59
CA GLY A 466 -14.02 3.76 64.80
C GLY A 466 -13.81 3.71 63.28
N ILE A 467 -12.71 3.11 62.80
CA ILE A 467 -12.41 3.01 61.36
C ILE A 467 -13.20 1.85 60.77
N GLN A 468 -14.18 2.17 59.93
CA GLN A 468 -15.07 1.19 59.31
C GLN A 468 -14.60 0.77 57.91
N PRO A 469 -14.81 -0.50 57.50
CA PRO A 469 -14.62 -0.93 56.12
C PRO A 469 -15.52 -0.17 55.14
N VAL A 470 -15.03 0.04 53.91
CA VAL A 470 -15.76 0.76 52.85
C VAL A 470 -16.96 -0.03 52.32
N LEU A 471 -16.88 -1.35 52.40
CA LEU A 471 -17.89 -2.30 51.96
C LEU A 471 -18.31 -3.17 53.13
N ASP A 472 -19.59 -3.56 53.15
CA ASP A 472 -20.11 -4.50 54.14
C ASP A 472 -19.29 -5.80 54.15
N PRO A 473 -18.56 -6.11 55.24
CA PRO A 473 -17.76 -7.32 55.34
C PRO A 473 -18.58 -8.61 55.27
N ALA A 474 -19.86 -8.58 55.67
CA ALA A 474 -20.75 -9.74 55.61
C ALA A 474 -21.06 -10.12 54.15
N TRP A 475 -21.31 -9.11 53.31
CA TRP A 475 -21.46 -9.32 51.87
C TRP A 475 -20.15 -9.72 51.21
N LEU A 476 -19.08 -8.93 51.39
CA LEU A 476 -17.85 -9.10 50.63
C LEU A 476 -17.05 -10.34 51.06
N GLY A 477 -17.15 -10.75 52.33
CA GLY A 477 -16.30 -11.79 52.91
C GLY A 477 -14.83 -11.36 53.11
N ALA A 478 -14.56 -10.06 52.97
CA ALA A 478 -13.26 -9.44 53.21
C ALA A 478 -13.45 -8.02 53.77
N ARG A 479 -12.44 -7.50 54.48
CA ARG A 479 -12.42 -6.12 54.99
C ARG A 479 -11.48 -5.28 54.15
N ILE A 480 -12.01 -4.21 53.58
CA ILE A 480 -11.29 -3.29 52.70
C ILE A 480 -11.52 -1.86 53.20
N TYR A 481 -10.44 -1.11 53.36
CA TYR A 481 -10.45 0.26 53.90
C TYR A 481 -9.94 1.24 52.85
N ARG A 482 -10.17 2.55 53.01
CA ARG A 482 -9.45 3.55 52.23
C ARG A 482 -8.06 3.74 52.83
N PRO A 483 -6.99 3.84 52.01
CA PRO A 483 -5.64 4.10 52.52
C PRO A 483 -5.55 5.32 53.44
N THR A 484 -6.33 6.37 53.17
CA THR A 484 -6.42 7.57 54.01
C THR A 484 -6.84 7.24 55.44
N ASP A 485 -7.85 6.40 55.60
CA ASP A 485 -8.50 6.12 56.89
C ASP A 485 -7.61 5.26 57.80
N VAL A 486 -6.67 4.51 57.22
CA VAL A 486 -5.73 3.63 57.95
C VAL A 486 -4.30 4.17 57.98
N SER A 487 -4.01 5.28 57.31
CA SER A 487 -2.64 5.81 57.14
C SER A 487 -1.99 6.20 58.47
N GLU A 488 -2.72 6.90 59.33
CA GLU A 488 -2.25 7.28 60.68
C GLU A 488 -1.99 6.04 61.53
N PHE A 489 -2.91 5.07 61.51
CA PHE A 489 -2.75 3.78 62.21
C PHE A 489 -1.50 3.03 61.77
N ILE A 490 -1.24 2.95 60.46
CA ILE A 490 -0.07 2.27 59.92
C ILE A 490 1.21 2.97 60.34
N THR A 491 1.25 4.31 60.21
CA THR A 491 2.43 5.13 60.54
C THR A 491 2.78 5.03 62.03
N GLU A 492 1.80 5.12 62.92
CA GLU A 492 2.01 4.98 64.37
C GLU A 492 2.59 3.62 64.74
N ASN A 493 2.04 2.53 64.21
CA ASN A 493 2.51 1.19 64.54
C ASN A 493 3.89 0.89 63.94
N GLN A 494 4.21 1.44 62.77
CA GLN A 494 5.55 1.37 62.19
C GLN A 494 6.58 2.17 63.02
N ARG A 495 6.21 3.34 63.55
CA ARG A 495 7.06 4.13 64.45
C ARG A 495 7.30 3.42 65.79
N MET A 496 6.25 2.83 66.37
CA MET A 496 6.36 2.07 67.62
C MET A 496 7.22 0.81 67.46
N GLN A 497 7.18 0.16 66.30
CA GLN A 497 8.08 -0.96 65.99
C GLN A 497 9.55 -0.54 65.82
N LYS A 498 9.82 0.58 65.15
CA LYS A 498 11.19 1.13 65.04
C LYS A 498 11.75 1.57 66.39
N CYS A 499 10.94 2.25 67.21
CA CYS A 499 11.36 2.67 68.54
C CYS A 499 11.60 1.46 69.48
N GLY A 500 10.83 0.39 69.31
CA GLY A 500 11.03 -0.88 70.02
C GLY A 500 12.24 -1.68 69.56
N SER A 501 12.61 -1.65 68.26
CA SER A 501 13.85 -2.27 67.76
C SER A 501 15.09 -1.49 68.19
N ASP A 502 15.02 -0.16 68.19
CA ASP A 502 16.13 0.72 68.62
C ASP A 502 16.36 0.61 70.13
N GLN A 503 15.30 0.49 70.94
CA GLN A 503 15.41 0.19 72.38
C GLN A 503 15.96 -1.21 72.65
N LYS A 504 15.68 -2.20 71.79
CA LYS A 504 16.23 -3.57 71.93
C LYS A 504 17.72 -3.61 71.56
N GLN A 505 18.15 -2.89 70.51
CA GLN A 505 19.57 -2.71 70.19
C GLN A 505 20.32 -1.88 71.24
N TYR A 506 19.68 -0.88 71.85
CA TYR A 506 20.25 -0.10 72.95
C TYR A 506 20.31 -0.90 74.27
N ALA A 507 19.39 -1.84 74.50
CA ALA A 507 19.42 -2.76 75.63
C ALA A 507 20.49 -3.87 75.46
N ASP A 508 20.63 -4.43 74.26
CA ASP A 508 21.64 -5.46 73.96
C ASP A 508 23.08 -4.92 73.97
N SER A 509 23.29 -3.63 73.67
CA SER A 509 24.62 -2.97 73.74
C SER A 509 25.07 -2.61 75.16
N ARG A 510 24.19 -2.75 76.18
CA ARG A 510 24.52 -2.51 77.60
C ARG A 510 24.83 -3.79 78.38
N ALA A 511 24.69 -4.95 77.76
CA ALA A 511 25.17 -6.21 78.30
C ALA A 511 26.63 -6.42 77.86
N ALA A 512 27.58 -5.85 78.61
CA ALA A 512 28.98 -6.25 78.49
C ALA A 512 29.16 -7.69 79.02
N PRO A 513 30.07 -8.48 78.45
CA PRO A 513 30.01 -9.93 78.52
C PRO A 513 30.70 -10.47 79.77
N LEU A 514 29.97 -11.28 80.54
CA LEU A 514 30.58 -12.24 81.45
C LEU A 514 31.09 -13.41 80.62
N THR A 515 32.41 -13.54 80.59
CA THR A 515 33.16 -14.71 80.16
C THR A 515 32.74 -15.95 80.94
N ASP A 516 32.40 -17.04 80.27
CA ASP A 516 32.99 -18.33 80.65
C ASP A 516 33.01 -19.33 79.49
N LYS A 517 34.07 -20.12 79.53
CA LYS A 517 34.54 -21.14 78.59
C LYS A 517 33.73 -22.43 78.70
N ARG A 518 33.90 -23.28 77.66
CA ARG A 518 33.79 -24.75 77.57
C ARG A 518 32.74 -25.20 76.56
N GLU A 519 32.88 -26.27 75.81
CA GLU A 519 34.02 -27.11 75.40
C GLU A 519 33.51 -27.83 74.15
N SER A 520 34.39 -28.04 73.18
CA SER A 520 34.18 -28.86 71.99
C SER A 520 34.09 -30.35 72.36
N VAL A 521 33.10 -31.08 71.85
CA VAL A 521 33.21 -32.52 71.62
C VAL A 521 32.54 -32.90 70.30
N ASN A 522 33.38 -33.48 69.44
CA ASN A 522 33.12 -34.16 68.17
C ASN A 522 32.99 -35.67 68.44
N ILE A 523 31.97 -36.35 67.94
CA ILE A 523 31.89 -37.80 67.66
C ILE A 523 30.78 -37.94 66.59
N GLY A 524 30.92 -38.47 65.36
CA GLY A 524 31.58 -39.70 64.91
C GLY A 524 30.51 -40.82 64.82
N ASP A 525 29.81 -40.98 63.69
CA ASP A 525 30.08 -41.96 62.63
C ASP A 525 29.15 -43.21 62.70
N SER A 526 29.09 -43.96 61.60
CA SER A 526 28.31 -45.17 61.24
C SER A 526 26.90 -44.94 60.67
N GLY A 527 26.50 -45.56 59.55
CA GLY A 527 27.12 -46.54 58.65
C GLY A 527 26.05 -47.09 57.69
N GLU A 528 26.48 -47.49 56.48
CA GLU A 528 26.10 -48.70 55.70
C GLU A 528 24.61 -49.17 55.67
N SER A 529 24.01 -49.66 54.59
CA SER A 529 24.44 -50.11 53.26
C SER A 529 23.20 -50.63 52.50
N ASP A 530 23.26 -50.50 51.17
CA ASP A 530 22.81 -51.41 50.10
C ASP A 530 21.48 -52.19 50.20
N ASP A 531 20.66 -52.04 49.16
CA ASP A 531 20.35 -53.19 48.30
C ASP A 531 20.01 -52.77 46.85
N VAL A 532 20.66 -53.49 45.95
CA VAL A 532 20.62 -53.48 44.47
C VAL A 532 19.58 -54.51 44.00
N ILE A 533 19.00 -54.33 42.80
CA ILE A 533 18.87 -55.38 41.75
C ILE A 533 18.23 -54.78 40.47
N CYS A 534 18.98 -54.92 39.36
CA CYS A 534 18.61 -54.79 37.94
C CYS A 534 17.54 -55.84 37.54
N GLU A 535 16.92 -55.93 36.36
CA GLU A 535 17.37 -55.74 34.98
C GLU A 535 16.16 -56.01 34.05
N SER A 536 16.21 -55.43 32.84
CA SER A 536 15.72 -55.91 31.52
C SER A 536 14.57 -56.94 31.40
N ASP A 537 13.60 -56.70 30.50
CA ASP A 537 13.74 -57.08 29.08
C ASP A 537 12.53 -56.72 28.19
N ALA A 538 12.80 -56.69 26.88
CA ALA A 538 11.97 -56.27 25.76
C ALA A 538 10.92 -57.31 25.28
N LEU A 539 9.94 -56.87 24.45
CA LEU A 539 9.68 -57.35 23.06
C LEU A 539 8.28 -56.97 22.50
N HIS A 540 8.31 -56.39 21.28
CA HIS A 540 7.49 -56.64 20.07
C HIS A 540 6.03 -56.13 19.90
N CYS A 541 5.92 -55.09 19.06
CA CYS A 541 5.30 -55.01 17.72
C CYS A 541 4.06 -55.88 17.36
N THR A 542 3.01 -55.23 16.80
CA THR A 542 2.44 -55.56 15.47
C THR A 542 1.42 -54.52 14.98
N ASP A 543 1.67 -54.01 13.76
CA ASP A 543 0.84 -53.62 12.60
C ASP A 543 -0.61 -53.10 12.76
N TRP A 544 -1.02 -52.22 11.82
CA TRP A 544 -2.23 -52.40 10.98
C TRP A 544 -2.23 -51.49 9.73
N LYS A 545 -2.55 -52.10 8.58
CA LYS A 545 -2.59 -51.57 7.20
C LYS A 545 -3.98 -51.02 6.82
N PHE A 546 -3.98 -50.10 5.84
CA PHE A 546 -5.12 -49.69 5.01
C PHE A 546 -5.69 -50.83 4.15
N PRO A 547 -6.93 -50.68 3.60
CA PRO A 547 -7.00 -50.54 2.14
C PRO A 547 -8.11 -49.64 1.55
N SER A 548 -7.82 -49.26 0.30
CA SER A 548 -8.66 -48.88 -0.87
C SER A 548 -9.52 -47.62 -0.83
#